data_AF-A0A849ZEC6-F1
#
_entry.id   AF-A0A849ZEC6-F1
#
_cell.length_a   1.000
_cell.length_b   1.000
_cell.length_c   1.000
_cell.angle_alpha   90.00
_cell.angle_beta   90.00
_cell.angle_gamma   90.00
#
_symmetry.space_group_name_H-M   'P 1'
#
loop_
_entity.id
_entity.type
_entity.pdbx_description
1 polymer ?
#
loop_
_entity_poly.entity_id
_entity_poly.type
_entity_poly.pdbx_seq_one_letter_code
_entity_poly.pdbx_strand_id
1 'polypeptide(L)'
;MKPRQQEDRLGRRGLFGVVIGVILATGCAVGAAAWLGASWRASFGDEPYSGGAVIGPPREVDGTPMSLFSDPDPPEATTAEEQLTSYGWVDEERGIVHVPIDVAIDLYLERTEGEAR
;
A
#
# COMPACT_ATOMS: atom_id res chain seq x y z
N MET A 1 -23.73 -38.26 -43.93
CA MET A 1 -23.00 -38.88 -42.81
C MET A 1 -23.59 -38.32 -41.52
N LYS A 2 -24.34 -39.12 -40.73
CA LYS A 2 -24.98 -38.65 -39.49
C LYS A 2 -23.97 -38.74 -38.34
N PRO A 3 -23.74 -37.69 -37.54
CA PRO A 3 -22.81 -37.76 -36.42
C PRO A 3 -23.32 -38.76 -35.37
N ARG A 4 -22.44 -39.64 -34.88
CA ARG A 4 -22.71 -40.51 -33.75
C ARG A 4 -22.66 -39.66 -32.48
N GLN A 5 -23.83 -39.41 -31.90
CA GLN A 5 -23.93 -38.76 -30.59
C GLN A 5 -23.48 -39.76 -29.51
N GLN A 6 -22.51 -39.40 -28.68
CA GLN A 6 -22.07 -40.22 -27.56
C GLN A 6 -23.15 -40.25 -26.48
N GLU A 7 -23.32 -41.39 -25.80
CA GLU A 7 -24.27 -41.54 -24.70
C GLU A 7 -23.89 -40.63 -23.53
N ASP A 8 -24.83 -39.76 -23.15
CA ASP A 8 -24.69 -38.87 -22.01
C ASP A 8 -24.74 -39.70 -20.71
N ARG A 9 -23.60 -39.79 -20.03
CA ARG A 9 -23.44 -40.57 -18.79
C ARG A 9 -23.87 -39.81 -17.54
N LEU A 10 -24.20 -38.53 -17.65
CA LEU A 10 -24.61 -37.71 -16.51
C LEU A 10 -26.14 -37.71 -16.39
N GLY A 11 -26.66 -38.55 -15.50
CA GLY A 11 -28.07 -38.48 -15.13
C GLY A 11 -28.43 -37.08 -14.58
N ARG A 12 -29.66 -36.62 -14.84
CA ARG A 12 -30.15 -35.27 -14.49
C ARG A 12 -29.82 -34.85 -13.05
N ARG A 13 -29.87 -35.80 -12.10
CA ARG A 13 -29.51 -35.60 -10.68
C ARG A 13 -28.01 -35.28 -10.48
N GLY A 14 -27.13 -35.93 -11.22
CA GLY A 14 -25.69 -35.67 -11.21
C GLY A 14 -25.36 -34.29 -11.78
N LEU A 15 -26.02 -33.90 -12.86
CA LEU A 15 -25.88 -32.55 -13.43
C LEU A 15 -26.30 -31.46 -12.41
N PHE A 16 -27.44 -31.62 -11.74
CA PHE A 16 -27.87 -30.69 -10.69
C PHE A 16 -26.86 -30.64 -9.52
N GLY A 17 -26.31 -31.78 -9.12
CA GLY A 17 -25.28 -31.83 -8.08
C GLY A 17 -24.03 -31.04 -8.45
N VAL A 18 -23.54 -31.17 -9.69
CA VAL A 18 -22.37 -30.41 -10.17
C VAL A 18 -22.67 -28.91 -10.21
N VAL A 19 -23.83 -28.51 -10.74
CA VAL A 19 -24.21 -27.09 -10.80
C VAL A 19 -24.31 -26.48 -9.41
N ILE A 20 -24.97 -27.16 -8.46
CA ILE A 20 -25.07 -26.70 -7.07
C ILE A 20 -23.67 -26.63 -6.44
N GLY A 21 -22.83 -27.63 -6.66
CA GLY A 21 -21.46 -27.64 -6.15
C GLY A 21 -20.64 -26.46 -6.66
N VAL A 22 -20.74 -26.13 -7.96
CA VAL A 22 -20.05 -24.97 -8.55
C VAL A 22 -20.56 -23.66 -7.97
N ILE A 23 -21.88 -23.50 -7.81
CA ILE A 23 -22.48 -22.29 -7.22
C ILE A 23 -22.00 -22.11 -5.77
N LEU A 24 -22.02 -23.17 -4.96
CA LEU A 24 -21.57 -23.13 -3.57
C LEU A 24 -20.07 -22.83 -3.48
N ALA A 25 -19.25 -23.48 -4.30
CA ALA A 25 -17.80 -23.25 -4.33
C ALA A 25 -17.47 -21.79 -4.72
N THR A 26 -18.16 -21.26 -5.73
CA THR A 26 -17.97 -19.87 -6.18
C THR A 26 -18.42 -18.88 -5.10
N GLY A 27 -19.57 -19.11 -4.48
CA GLY A 27 -20.07 -18.29 -3.38
C GLY A 27 -19.14 -18.29 -2.17
N CYS A 28 -18.63 -19.46 -1.77
CA CYS A 28 -17.65 -19.58 -0.70
C CYS A 28 -16.34 -18.87 -1.03
N ALA A 29 -15.85 -18.97 -2.26
CA ALA A 29 -14.63 -18.29 -2.69
C ALA A 29 -14.76 -16.76 -2.64
N VAL A 30 -15.88 -16.23 -3.16
CA VAL A 30 -16.17 -14.78 -3.11
C VAL A 30 -16.33 -14.31 -1.67
N GLY A 31 -17.05 -15.06 -0.83
CA GLY A 31 -17.23 -14.75 0.58
C GLY A 31 -15.90 -14.75 1.34
N ALA A 32 -15.04 -15.74 1.10
CA ALA A 32 -13.71 -15.81 1.70
C ALA A 32 -12.82 -14.64 1.26
N ALA A 33 -12.83 -14.29 -0.03
CA ALA A 33 -12.08 -13.14 -0.55
C ALA A 33 -12.57 -11.81 0.04
N ALA A 34 -13.89 -11.61 0.15
CA ALA A 34 -14.47 -10.44 0.78
C ALA A 34 -14.13 -10.35 2.27
N TRP A 35 -14.20 -11.47 2.99
CA TRP A 35 -13.82 -11.55 4.40
C TRP A 35 -12.33 -11.24 4.60
N LEU A 36 -11.46 -11.79 3.74
CA LEU A 36 -10.02 -11.53 3.79
C LEU A 36 -9.69 -10.05 3.48
N GLY A 37 -10.35 -9.47 2.47
CA GLY A 37 -10.19 -8.05 2.15
C GLY A 37 -10.68 -7.13 3.28
N ALA A 38 -11.78 -7.49 3.94
CA ALA A 38 -12.29 -6.77 5.10
C ALA A 38 -11.36 -6.91 6.32
N SER A 39 -10.79 -8.08 6.57
CA SER A 39 -9.86 -8.29 7.69
C SER A 39 -8.54 -7.55 7.48
N TRP A 40 -8.04 -7.52 6.24
CA TRP A 40 -6.87 -6.71 5.88
C TRP A 40 -7.16 -5.22 6.03
N ARG A 41 -8.32 -4.73 5.56
CA ARG A 41 -8.74 -3.34 5.80
C ARG A 41 -8.90 -3.02 7.27
N ALA A 42 -9.41 -3.92 8.10
CA ALA A 42 -9.50 -3.68 9.54
C ALA A 42 -8.13 -3.63 10.23
N SER A 43 -7.11 -4.29 9.66
CA SER A 43 -5.76 -4.34 10.23
C SER A 43 -4.85 -3.23 9.71
N PHE A 44 -5.10 -2.73 8.49
CA PHE A 44 -4.23 -1.81 7.77
C PHE A 44 -4.93 -0.56 7.20
N GLY A 45 -6.25 -0.50 7.28
CA GLY A 45 -7.08 0.52 6.62
C GLY A 45 -7.78 1.44 7.62
N ASP A 46 -7.66 2.73 7.33
CA ASP A 46 -8.45 3.84 7.87
C ASP A 46 -8.17 4.27 9.31
N GLU A 47 -6.91 4.49 9.66
CA GLU A 47 -6.68 5.81 10.28
C GLU A 47 -6.69 6.83 9.13
N PRO A 48 -7.73 7.67 8.99
CA PRO A 48 -7.61 8.83 8.14
C PRO A 48 -6.38 9.59 8.63
N TYR A 49 -5.42 9.79 7.75
CA TYR A 49 -4.31 10.69 8.01
C TYR A 49 -4.91 12.01 8.48
N SER A 50 -4.85 12.26 9.78
CA SER A 50 -5.23 13.53 10.40
C SER A 50 -4.10 14.53 10.18
N GLY A 51 -3.65 14.63 8.93
CA GLY A 51 -2.80 15.68 8.41
C GLY A 51 -3.59 16.97 8.36
N GLY A 52 -3.74 17.59 9.51
CA GLY A 52 -4.55 18.78 9.64
C GLY A 52 -5.00 19.02 11.06
N ALA A 53 -4.08 18.91 12.04
CA ALA A 53 -4.16 19.91 13.08
C ALA A 53 -4.09 21.25 12.33
N VAL A 54 -5.19 21.98 12.28
CA VAL A 54 -5.18 23.40 11.95
C VAL A 54 -4.35 24.02 13.06
N ILE A 55 -3.03 24.02 12.88
CA ILE A 55 -2.13 24.87 13.63
C ILE A 55 -2.66 26.26 13.28
N GLY A 56 -3.35 26.89 14.23
CA GLY A 56 -3.75 28.27 14.09
C GLY A 56 -2.54 29.12 13.67
N PRO A 57 -2.75 30.32 13.12
CA PRO A 57 -1.66 31.16 12.63
C PRO A 57 -0.50 31.13 13.64
N PRO A 58 0.75 30.85 13.20
CA PRO A 58 1.87 30.65 14.09
C PRO A 58 1.89 31.77 15.13
N ARG A 59 1.78 31.43 16.42
CA ARG A 59 2.12 32.41 17.47
C ARG A 59 3.54 32.86 17.17
N GLU A 60 3.73 34.18 17.09
CA GLU A 60 5.02 34.82 16.86
C GLU A 60 6.14 34.06 17.60
N VAL A 61 7.02 33.43 16.84
CA VAL A 61 8.21 32.73 17.33
C VAL A 61 9.31 33.79 17.55
N ASP A 62 8.97 34.88 18.23
CA ASP A 62 9.87 36.02 18.42
C ASP A 62 10.57 35.98 19.80
N GLY A 63 10.87 34.76 20.26
CA GLY A 63 11.41 34.52 21.60
C GLY A 63 12.52 33.48 21.68
N THR A 64 12.96 32.90 20.55
CA THR A 64 14.07 31.96 20.58
C THR A 64 15.38 32.76 20.74
N PRO A 65 16.11 32.62 21.86
CA PRO A 65 17.40 33.28 21.98
C PRO A 65 18.31 32.75 20.88
N MET A 66 18.66 33.62 19.93
CA MET A 66 19.68 33.31 18.93
C MET A 66 21.03 33.29 19.64
N SER A 67 21.49 32.10 20.01
CA SER A 67 22.90 31.88 20.33
C SER A 67 23.64 31.74 19.01
N LEU A 68 24.74 32.47 18.86
CA LEU A 68 25.77 32.10 17.87
C LEU A 68 26.18 30.67 18.19
N PHE A 69 26.15 29.81 17.17
CA PHE A 69 26.56 28.42 17.30
C PHE A 69 27.97 28.39 17.89
N SER A 70 28.11 27.89 19.12
CA SER A 70 29.40 27.34 19.54
C SER A 70 29.53 26.06 18.75
N ASP A 71 30.46 25.98 17.81
CA ASP A 71 30.72 24.79 16.99
C ASP A 71 30.71 23.55 17.91
N PRO A 72 29.66 22.73 17.90
CA PRO A 72 29.83 21.37 18.36
C PRO A 72 30.75 20.70 17.33
N ASP A 73 31.71 19.88 17.78
CA ASP A 73 32.50 19.03 16.88
C ASP A 73 31.56 18.44 15.82
N PRO A 74 31.85 18.63 14.51
CA PRO A 74 30.92 18.21 13.47
C PRO A 74 30.65 16.71 13.66
N PRO A 75 29.39 16.28 13.86
CA PRO A 75 29.09 14.86 13.79
C PRO A 75 29.56 14.39 12.41
N GLU A 76 30.36 13.33 12.37
CA GLU A 76 31.03 12.83 11.17
C GLU A 76 30.12 12.91 9.94
N ALA A 77 30.36 13.92 9.08
CA ALA A 77 29.47 14.29 7.97
C ALA A 77 29.14 13.10 7.04
N THR A 78 30.05 12.13 6.99
CA THR A 78 29.93 10.86 6.29
C THR A 78 28.66 10.08 6.65
N THR A 79 28.27 10.05 7.92
CA THR A 79 27.13 9.23 8.38
C THR A 79 25.77 9.81 8.00
N ALA A 80 25.68 11.12 7.78
CA ALA A 80 24.45 11.78 7.33
C ALA A 80 24.24 11.58 5.83
N GLU A 81 25.30 11.72 5.03
CA GLU A 81 25.24 11.57 3.57
C GLU A 81 24.92 10.13 3.14
N GLU A 82 25.46 9.14 3.84
CA GLU A 82 25.14 7.71 3.61
C GLU A 82 23.67 7.38 3.94
N GLN A 83 23.08 8.04 4.93
CA GLN A 83 21.67 7.84 5.26
C GLN A 83 20.73 8.44 4.21
N LEU A 84 21.08 9.57 3.60
CA LEU A 84 20.26 10.18 2.53
C LEU A 84 20.31 9.41 1.20
N THR A 85 21.40 8.68 0.94
CA THR A 85 21.64 7.98 -0.34
C THR A 85 21.28 6.50 -0.33
N SER A 86 20.94 5.95 0.84
CA SER A 86 20.65 4.53 1.01
C SER A 86 19.16 4.23 1.10
N TYR A 87 18.78 3.04 0.64
CA TYR A 87 17.45 2.49 0.90
C TYR A 87 17.38 1.92 2.31
N GLY A 88 16.22 2.06 2.96
CA GLY A 88 16.02 1.51 4.28
C GLY A 88 14.57 1.53 4.74
N TRP A 89 14.32 0.90 5.88
CA TRP A 89 13.04 0.99 6.58
C TRP A 89 13.08 2.16 7.55
N VAL A 90 12.08 3.05 7.47
CA VAL A 90 11.82 4.04 8.52
C VAL A 90 10.93 3.42 9.59
N ASP A 91 9.94 2.63 9.16
CA ASP A 91 9.04 1.89 10.03
C ASP A 91 8.52 0.65 9.28
N GLU A 92 9.07 -0.52 9.60
CA GLU A 92 8.75 -1.78 8.92
C GLU A 92 7.34 -2.27 9.25
N GLU A 93 6.88 -2.10 10.50
CA GLU A 93 5.54 -2.51 10.94
C GLU A 93 4.44 -1.71 10.22
N ARG A 94 4.71 -0.44 9.93
CA ARG A 94 3.80 0.45 9.20
C ARG A 94 4.04 0.50 7.70
N GLY A 95 5.03 -0.24 7.19
CA GLY A 95 5.35 -0.30 5.77
C GLY A 95 5.93 1.00 5.19
N ILE A 96 6.59 1.83 6.01
CA ILE A 96 7.19 3.10 5.58
C ILE A 96 8.67 2.88 5.25
N VAL A 97 9.03 3.15 3.99
CA VAL A 97 10.40 3.01 3.47
C VAL A 97 11.05 4.37 3.22
N HIS A 98 12.36 4.44 3.46
CA HIS A 98 13.23 5.50 3.00
C HIS A 98 13.65 5.20 1.56
N VAL A 99 13.39 6.15 0.67
CA VAL A 99 13.82 6.12 -0.74
C VAL A 99 14.81 7.26 -0.94
N PRO A 100 15.99 7.01 -1.54
CA PRO A 100 16.94 8.06 -1.88
C PRO A 100 16.28 9.16 -2.71
N ILE A 101 16.63 10.41 -2.41
CA ILE A 101 15.92 11.57 -2.96
C ILE A 101 15.96 11.62 -4.49
N ASP A 102 17.08 11.23 -5.10
CA ASP A 102 17.23 11.20 -6.56
C ASP A 102 16.19 10.26 -7.21
N VAL A 103 16.00 9.09 -6.60
CA VAL A 103 15.03 8.10 -7.10
C VAL A 103 13.59 8.54 -6.85
N ALA A 104 13.34 9.23 -5.73
CA ALA A 104 12.01 9.78 -5.45
C ALA A 104 11.59 10.85 -6.48
N ILE A 105 12.55 11.65 -6.96
CA ILE A 105 12.33 12.65 -8.01
C ILE A 105 11.94 11.96 -9.32
N ASP A 106 12.70 10.95 -9.74
CA ASP A 106 12.43 10.22 -10.98
C ASP A 106 11.03 9.58 -10.97
N LEU A 107 10.68 8.90 -9.88
CA LEU A 107 9.35 8.29 -9.71
C LEU A 107 8.21 9.32 -9.74
N TYR A 108 8.45 10.52 -9.18
CA TYR A 108 7.47 11.60 -9.21
C TYR A 108 7.26 12.12 -10.63
N LEU A 109 8.35 12.35 -11.37
CA LEU A 109 8.29 12.82 -12.75
C LEU A 109 7.59 11.80 -13.66
N GLU A 110 7.96 10.52 -13.58
CA GLU A 110 7.31 9.44 -14.33
C GLU A 110 5.80 9.39 -14.07
N ARG A 111 5.39 9.54 -12.80
CA ARG A 111 3.97 9.58 -12.43
C ARG A 111 3.25 10.77 -13.06
N THR A 112 3.84 11.96 -12.99
CA THR A 112 3.21 13.17 -13.56
C THR A 112 3.11 13.12 -15.08
N GLU A 113 4.08 12.50 -15.76
CA GLU A 113 4.03 12.30 -17.21
C GLU A 113 3.00 11.23 -17.62
N GLY A 114 2.82 10.20 -16.80
CA GLY A 114 1.80 9.16 -16.99
C GLY A 114 0.37 9.66 -16.77
N GLU A 115 0.15 10.60 -15.85
CA GLU A 115 -1.17 11.21 -15.58
C GLU A 115 -1.59 12.23 -16.65
N ALA A 116 -0.65 12.74 -17.45
CA ALA A 116 -0.91 13.71 -18.54
C ALA A 116 -1.34 13.07 -19.88
N ARG A 117 -1.53 11.74 -19.93
CA ARG A 117 -1.81 10.97 -21.15
C ARG A 117 -3.13 10.20 -21.08
#